data_AF-A0A9Q4XIZ7-F1
#
_entry.id   AF-A0A9Q4XIZ7-F1
#
_cell.length_a   1.000
_cell.length_b   1.000
_cell.length_c   1.000
_cell.angle_alpha   90.00
_cell.angle_beta   90.00
_cell.angle_gamma   90.00
#
_symmetry.space_group_name_H-M   'P 1'
#
loop_
_entity.id
_entity.type
_entity.pdbx_description
1 polymer ?
#
loop_
_entity_poly.entity_id
_entity_poly.type
_entity_poly.pdbx_seq_one_letter_code
_entity_poly.pdbx_strand_id
1 'polypeptide(L)'
;MDKMSAQQRARDKTDFRVRLALIEELRDAPEPESVALLTWIMKNDFVFNVRTAAWRALAHKGVDCPPPREKSRVRLCLEHAARKTGRGLQKLYDWLWVFT
;
A
#
# COMPACT_ATOMS: atom_id res chain seq x y z
N MET A 1 21.42 -11.59 -11.92
CA MET A 1 20.26 -10.76 -11.52
C MET A 1 19.78 -11.29 -10.18
N ASP A 2 20.06 -10.56 -9.10
CA ASP A 2 19.47 -10.86 -7.79
C ASP A 2 17.95 -10.84 -7.94
N LYS A 3 17.31 -12.02 -7.88
CA LYS A 3 15.85 -12.11 -7.88
C LYS A 3 15.39 -11.56 -6.54
N MET A 4 15.10 -10.26 -6.48
CA MET A 4 14.39 -9.68 -5.34
C MET A 4 13.15 -10.53 -5.06
N SER A 5 13.01 -10.96 -3.81
CA SER A 5 11.92 -11.85 -3.42
C SER A 5 10.56 -11.18 -3.67
N ALA A 6 9.52 -11.98 -3.93
CA ALA A 6 8.16 -11.46 -4.13
C ALA A 6 7.70 -10.59 -2.94
N GLN A 7 8.13 -10.93 -1.72
CA GLN A 7 7.86 -10.17 -0.50
C GLN A 7 8.56 -8.81 -0.49
N GLN A 8 9.82 -8.74 -0.95
CA GLN A 8 10.53 -7.48 -1.10
C GLN A 8 9.85 -6.58 -2.14
N ARG A 9 9.49 -7.14 -3.30
CA ARG A 9 8.77 -6.40 -4.35
C ARG A 9 7.40 -5.88 -3.87
N ALA A 10 6.67 -6.66 -3.08
CA ALA A 10 5.38 -6.23 -2.52
C ALA A 10 5.53 -5.10 -1.48
N ARG A 11 6.60 -5.13 -0.68
CA ARG A 11 6.90 -4.14 0.36
C ARG A 11 7.51 -2.86 -0.20
N ASP A 12 8.27 -2.95 -1.29
CA ASP A 12 8.85 -1.79 -1.94
C ASP A 12 7.76 -0.84 -2.45
N LYS A 13 7.76 0.36 -1.88
CA LYS A 13 6.77 1.41 -2.15
C LYS A 13 7.24 2.44 -3.17
N THR A 14 8.46 2.26 -3.72
CA THR A 14 9.11 3.19 -4.65
C THR A 14 8.38 3.24 -6.00
N ASP A 15 8.12 2.09 -6.62
CA ASP A 15 7.42 2.01 -7.90
C ASP A 15 6.19 1.09 -7.79
N PHE A 16 5.01 1.64 -8.05
CA PHE A 16 3.76 0.89 -8.02
C PHE A 16 3.61 -0.06 -9.22
N ARG A 17 4.31 0.18 -10.34
CA ARG A 17 4.27 -0.66 -11.54
C ARG A 17 4.90 -2.02 -11.27
N VAL A 18 5.97 -2.06 -10.48
CA VAL A 18 6.60 -3.32 -10.03
C VAL A 18 5.59 -4.15 -9.23
N ARG A 19 4.79 -3.52 -8.37
CA ARG A 19 3.75 -4.21 -7.60
C ARG A 19 2.59 -4.69 -8.46
N LEU A 20 2.21 -3.93 -9.49
CA LEU A 20 1.20 -4.38 -10.47
C LEU A 20 1.71 -5.59 -11.26
N ALA A 21 2.94 -5.55 -11.77
CA ALA A 21 3.55 -6.68 -12.45
C ALA A 21 3.63 -7.93 -11.54
N LEU A 22 4.02 -7.73 -10.27
CA LEU A 22 4.00 -8.81 -9.28
C LEU A 22 2.60 -9.39 -9.07
N ILE A 23 1.54 -8.57 -9.02
CA ILE A 23 0.16 -9.07 -8.87
C ILE A 23 -0.23 -9.96 -10.05
N GLU A 24 0.13 -9.58 -11.27
CA GLU A 24 -0.11 -10.41 -12.46
C GLU A 24 0.64 -11.75 -12.38
N GLU A 25 1.89 -11.75 -11.94
CA GLU A 25 2.65 -12.99 -11.69
C GLU A 25 1.97 -13.87 -10.63
N LEU A 26 1.52 -13.26 -9.53
CA LEU A 26 0.89 -13.97 -8.42
C LEU A 26 -0.49 -14.51 -8.76
N ARG A 27 -1.21 -13.89 -9.70
CA ARG A 27 -2.55 -14.33 -10.14
C ARG A 27 -2.54 -15.77 -10.62
N ASP A 28 -1.51 -16.15 -11.37
CA ASP A 28 -1.40 -17.47 -11.99
C ASP A 28 -0.46 -18.41 -11.20
N ALA A 29 0.19 -17.90 -10.14
CA ALA A 29 1.09 -18.66 -9.28
C ALA A 29 0.35 -19.65 -8.35
N PRO A 30 0.99 -20.74 -7.91
CA PRO A 30 0.38 -21.74 -7.02
C PRO A 30 -0.02 -21.16 -5.65
N GLU A 31 -1.04 -21.78 -5.06
CA GLU A 31 -1.49 -21.53 -3.69
C GLU A 31 -0.64 -22.30 -2.68
N PRO A 32 -0.51 -21.83 -1.41
CA PRO A 32 -1.27 -20.76 -0.72
C PRO A 32 -0.53 -19.42 -0.57
N GLU A 33 0.76 -19.37 -0.90
CA GLU A 33 1.59 -18.19 -0.68
C GLU A 33 1.15 -16.99 -1.53
N SER A 34 0.67 -17.26 -2.75
CA SER A 34 0.18 -16.22 -3.65
C SER A 34 -1.08 -15.54 -3.12
N VAL A 35 -2.08 -16.27 -2.61
CA VAL A 35 -3.24 -15.68 -1.92
C VAL A 35 -2.85 -14.89 -0.69
N ALA A 36 -1.92 -15.41 0.12
CA ALA A 36 -1.47 -14.70 1.32
C ALA A 36 -0.85 -13.34 0.96
N LEU A 37 0.01 -13.31 -0.06
CA LEU A 37 0.67 -12.10 -0.50
C LEU A 37 -0.29 -11.12 -1.19
N LEU A 38 -1.18 -11.61 -2.05
CA LEU A 38 -2.23 -10.79 -2.68
C LEU A 38 -3.16 -10.17 -1.62
N THR A 39 -3.55 -10.94 -0.61
CA THR A 39 -4.35 -10.45 0.53
C THR A 39 -3.62 -9.37 1.31
N TRP A 40 -2.32 -9.55 1.54
CA TRP A 40 -1.50 -8.53 2.19
C TRP A 40 -1.43 -7.24 1.36
N ILE A 41 -1.21 -7.33 0.04
CA ILE A 41 -1.17 -6.18 -0.86
C ILE A 41 -2.53 -5.47 -0.87
N MET A 42 -3.63 -6.20 -1.01
CA MET A 42 -4.99 -5.66 -1.01
C MET A 42 -5.29 -4.85 0.25
N LYS A 43 -4.83 -5.31 1.43
CA LYS A 43 -5.10 -4.64 2.71
C LYS A 43 -4.15 -3.48 3.00
N ASN A 44 -2.87 -3.58 2.59
CA ASN A 44 -1.82 -2.70 3.08
C ASN A 44 -1.29 -1.70 2.03
N ASP A 45 -1.59 -1.86 0.73
CA ASP A 45 -1.10 -0.92 -0.27
C ASP A 45 -1.81 0.44 -0.20
N PHE A 46 -1.04 1.52 -0.29
CA PHE A 46 -1.60 2.87 -0.26
C PHE A 46 -2.24 3.26 -1.61
N VAL A 47 -1.79 2.67 -2.72
CA VAL A 47 -2.30 2.96 -4.07
C VAL A 47 -3.59 2.17 -4.30
N PHE A 48 -4.69 2.89 -4.54
CA PHE A 48 -6.00 2.28 -4.74
C PHE A 48 -6.03 1.30 -5.93
N ASN A 49 -5.39 1.66 -7.05
CA ASN A 49 -5.31 0.80 -8.23
C ASN A 49 -4.58 -0.52 -7.93
N VAL A 50 -3.52 -0.49 -7.11
CA VAL A 50 -2.78 -1.69 -6.70
C VAL A 50 -3.66 -2.57 -5.81
N ARG A 51 -4.37 -1.98 -4.84
CA ARG A 51 -5.33 -2.74 -4.02
C ARG A 51 -6.42 -3.40 -4.87
N THR A 52 -6.94 -2.67 -5.86
CA THR A 52 -8.01 -3.14 -6.76
C THR A 52 -7.52 -4.26 -7.66
N ALA A 53 -6.29 -4.17 -8.19
CA ALA A 53 -5.69 -5.24 -8.96
C ALA A 53 -5.51 -6.52 -8.12
N ALA A 54 -5.02 -6.38 -6.88
CA ALA A 54 -4.88 -7.51 -5.96
C ALA A 54 -6.23 -8.16 -5.62
N TRP A 55 -7.27 -7.36 -5.40
CA TRP A 55 -8.65 -7.85 -5.21
C TRP A 55 -9.16 -8.64 -6.41
N ARG A 56 -8.94 -8.15 -7.65
CA ARG A 56 -9.31 -8.89 -8.87
C ARG A 56 -8.55 -10.19 -9.02
N ALA A 57 -7.26 -10.20 -8.68
CA ALA A 57 -6.45 -11.42 -8.71
C ALA A 57 -6.92 -12.45 -7.67
N LEU A 58 -7.33 -12.01 -6.48
CA LEU A 58 -7.97 -12.88 -5.47
C LEU A 58 -9.30 -13.45 -5.97
N ALA A 59 -10.15 -12.62 -6.57
CA ALA A 59 -11.41 -13.06 -7.16
C ALA A 59 -11.18 -14.08 -8.30
N HIS A 60 -10.16 -13.89 -9.13
CA HIS A 60 -9.78 -14.85 -10.18
C HIS A 60 -9.41 -16.22 -9.61
N LYS A 61 -8.77 -16.24 -8.44
CA LYS A 61 -8.42 -17.45 -7.69
C LYS A 61 -9.60 -18.04 -6.89
N GLY A 62 -10.79 -17.47 -6.99
CA GLY A 62 -11.98 -17.93 -6.26
C GLY A 62 -12.01 -17.52 -4.79
N VAL A 63 -11.15 -16.58 -4.36
CA VAL A 63 -11.17 -16.05 -2.99
C VAL A 63 -12.18 -14.91 -2.91
N ASP A 64 -13.28 -15.15 -2.22
CA ASP A 64 -14.28 -14.10 -1.96
C ASP A 64 -13.77 -13.12 -0.90
N CYS A 65 -13.68 -11.85 -1.28
CA CYS A 65 -13.26 -10.77 -0.40
C CYS A 65 -13.91 -9.44 -0.80
N PRO A 66 -14.22 -8.57 0.18
CA PRO A 66 -14.89 -7.31 -0.10
C PRO A 66 -13.97 -6.39 -0.92
N PRO A 67 -14.51 -5.63 -1.89
CA PRO A 67 -13.72 -4.75 -2.73
C PRO A 67 -13.04 -3.66 -1.89
N PRO A 68 -11.80 -3.27 -2.23
CA PRO A 68 -11.13 -2.18 -1.56
C PRO A 68 -11.93 -0.89 -1.77
N ARG A 69 -12.05 -0.08 -0.72
CA ARG A 69 -12.70 1.22 -0.80
C ARG A 69 -11.69 2.28 -1.21
N GLU A 70 -12.07 3.15 -2.14
CA GLU A 70 -11.30 4.35 -2.44
C GLU A 70 -11.43 5.32 -1.27
N LYS A 71 -10.31 5.88 -0.83
CA LYS A 71 -10.35 6.96 0.18
C LYS A 71 -10.80 8.23 -0.53
N SER A 72 -11.84 8.88 -0.01
CA SER A 72 -12.27 10.20 -0.50
C SER A 72 -11.08 11.16 -0.59
N ARG A 73 -11.02 11.96 -1.67
CA ARG A 73 -10.02 13.02 -1.86
C ARG A 73 -9.94 13.96 -0.65
N VAL A 74 -11.09 14.28 -0.05
CA VAL A 74 -11.18 15.10 1.17
C VAL A 74 -10.44 14.44 2.32
N ARG A 75 -10.61 13.13 2.51
CA ARG A 75 -9.92 12.37 3.57
C ARG A 75 -8.41 12.30 3.32
N LEU A 76 -7.99 12.12 2.07
CA LEU A 76 -6.57 12.15 1.70
C LEU A 76 -5.94 13.53 1.93
N CYS A 77 -6.65 14.61 1.59
CA CYS A 77 -6.25 15.98 1.90
C CYS A 77 -6.15 16.21 3.41
N LEU A 78 -7.12 15.74 4.20
CA LEU A 78 -7.10 15.85 5.66
C LEU A 78 -5.91 15.09 6.27
N GLU A 79 -5.65 13.86 5.82
CA GLU A 79 -4.49 13.09 6.28
C GLU A 79 -3.16 13.80 5.92
N HIS A 80 -3.07 14.41 4.73
CA HIS A 80 -1.90 15.20 4.33
C HIS A 80 -1.74 16.48 5.16
N ALA A 81 -2.84 17.19 5.40
CA ALA A 81 -2.87 18.40 6.22
C ALA A 81 -2.46 18.07 7.65
N ALA A 82 -3.01 17.02 8.26
CA ALA A 82 -2.67 16.54 9.59
C ALA A 82 -1.18 16.17 9.74
N ARG A 83 -0.58 15.50 8.74
CA ARG A 83 0.86 15.21 8.75
C ARG A 83 1.72 16.46 8.60
N LYS A 84 1.21 17.51 7.94
CA LYS A 84 1.93 18.79 7.76
C LYS A 84 1.82 19.65 9.01
N THR A 85 0.64 19.72 9.63
CA THR A 85 0.43 20.44 10.90
C THR A 85 1.18 19.79 12.05
N GLY A 86 1.21 18.46 12.14
CA GLY A 86 2.03 17.75 13.15
C GLY A 86 3.53 18.08 13.04
N ARG A 87 4.09 18.11 11.81
CA ARG A 87 5.49 18.53 11.58
C ARG A 87 5.73 20.01 11.86
N GLY A 88 4.74 20.87 11.62
CA GLY A 88 4.82 22.30 11.94
C GLY A 88 4.81 22.55 13.45
N LEU A 89 3.94 21.85 14.19
CA LEU A 89 3.85 21.91 15.65
C LEU A 89 5.12 21.39 16.33
N GLN A 90 5.67 20.26 15.84
CA GLN A 90 6.95 19.75 16.35
C GLN A 90 8.08 20.78 16.18
N LYS A 91 8.20 21.41 15.01
CA LYS A 91 9.20 22.44 14.76
C LYS A 91 9.02 23.68 15.64
N LEU A 92 7.78 24.11 15.87
CA LEU A 92 7.48 25.23 16.76
C LEU A 92 7.83 24.89 18.21
N TYR A 93 7.52 23.68 18.65
CA TYR A 93 7.90 23.18 19.97
C TYR A 93 9.43 23.12 20.14
N ASP A 94 10.15 22.53 19.18
CA ASP A 94 11.62 22.48 19.19
C ASP A 94 12.24 23.88 19.17
N TRP A 95 11.64 24.83 18.43
CA TRP A 95 12.10 26.23 18.39
C TRP A 95 11.85 26.95 19.71
N LEU A 96 10.66 26.80 20.30
CA LEU A 96 10.32 27.37 21.61
C LEU A 96 11.24 26.83 22.71
N TRP A 97 11.61 25.55 22.68
CA TRP A 97 12.54 24.93 23.64
C TRP A 97 13.96 25.49 23.59
N VAL A 98 14.40 26.07 22.45
CA VAL A 98 15.72 26.74 22.35
C VAL A 98 15.75 28.07 23.10
N PHE A 99 14.59 28.69 23.36
CA PHE A 99 14.47 29.98 24.04
C PHE A 99 14.00 29.89 25.50
N THR A 100 13.84 28.68 26.06
CA THR A 100 13.55 28.43 27.48
C THR A 100 14.73 27.77 28.16
#